data_AF-A0A8H6K745-F1
#
_entry.id   AF-A0A8H6K745-F1
#
_cell.length_a   1.000
_cell.length_b   1.000
_cell.length_c   1.000
_cell.angle_alpha   90.00
_cell.angle_beta   90.00
_cell.angle_gamma   90.00
#
_symmetry.space_group_name_H-M   'P 1'
#
loop_
_entity.id
_entity.type
_entity.pdbx_description
1 polymer ?
#
loop_
_entity_poly.entity_id
_entity_poly.type
_entity_poly.pdbx_seq_one_letter_code
_entity_poly.pdbx_strand_id
1 'polypeptide(L)'
;MARSPIQSIVGKMSTLGLALAGDYDSEPVKIVQLSIPERRELCQDMEGRLRSRTAGLMEAIRSNSKDLIVSNGCFCGADVSHDPFIDGSVDFLHRIVFEFLCQDHVWQLERLAVSQKRFNTATALSLAGLHLAM
;
A
#
# COMPACT_ATOMS: atom_id res chain seq x y z
N MET A 1 3.02 27.13 -7.27
CA MET A 1 3.70 26.57 -6.07
C MET A 1 4.21 25.18 -6.43
N ALA A 2 5.52 25.04 -6.61
CA ALA A 2 6.16 23.78 -6.99
C ALA A 2 6.14 22.81 -5.81
N ARG A 3 5.68 21.58 -6.03
CA ARG A 3 5.69 20.49 -5.04
C ARG A 3 7.15 20.13 -4.73
N SER A 4 7.47 19.96 -3.45
CA SER A 4 8.80 19.54 -3.00
C SER A 4 9.13 18.15 -3.58
N PRO A 5 10.35 17.91 -4.11
CA PRO A 5 10.73 16.64 -4.74
C PRO A 5 10.64 15.44 -3.79
N ILE A 6 10.68 15.66 -2.46
CA ILE A 6 10.54 14.58 -1.46
C ILE A 6 9.12 14.00 -1.46
N GLN A 7 8.09 14.80 -1.80
CA GLN A 7 6.71 14.30 -1.97
C GLN A 7 6.54 13.44 -3.23
N SER A 8 7.52 13.41 -4.14
CA SER A 8 7.44 12.61 -5.37
C SER A 8 8.07 11.21 -5.24
N ILE A 9 8.85 10.95 -4.18
CA ILE A 9 9.64 9.72 -4.02
C ILE A 9 8.98 8.72 -3.04
N VAL A 10 8.12 9.18 -2.13
CA VAL A 10 7.18 8.26 -1.46
C VAL A 10 6.09 7.93 -2.46
N GLY A 11 6.41 7.04 -3.40
CA GLY A 11 5.47 6.57 -4.42
C GLY A 11 4.18 6.13 -3.73
N LYS A 12 3.04 6.57 -4.28
CA LYS A 12 1.72 6.12 -3.81
C LYS A 12 1.75 4.61 -3.62
N MET A 13 1.56 4.16 -2.39
CA MET A 13 1.67 2.73 -2.09
C MET A 13 0.41 2.04 -2.61
N SER A 14 0.58 1.06 -3.50
CA SER A 14 -0.53 0.24 -4.00
C SER A 14 -1.23 -0.46 -2.84
N THR A 15 -2.57 -0.43 -2.82
CA THR A 15 -3.36 -1.16 -1.81
C THR A 15 -3.07 -2.65 -1.87
N LEU A 16 -2.97 -3.22 -3.09
CA LEU A 16 -2.61 -4.62 -3.29
C LEU A 16 -1.17 -4.91 -2.82
N GLY A 17 -0.22 -4.05 -3.16
CA GLY A 17 1.16 -4.18 -2.71
C GLY A 17 1.28 -4.19 -1.18
N LEU A 18 0.54 -3.32 -0.50
CA LEU A 18 0.49 -3.28 0.95
C LEU A 18 -0.20 -4.53 1.54
N ALA A 19 -1.29 -5.00 0.93
CA ALA A 19 -1.98 -6.22 1.33
C ALA A 19 -1.02 -7.42 1.34
N LEU A 20 -0.23 -7.58 0.29
CA LEU A 20 0.75 -8.66 0.14
C LEU A 20 1.96 -8.51 1.06
N ALA A 21 2.39 -7.29 1.34
CA ALA A 21 3.45 -7.00 2.30
C ALA A 21 3.02 -7.20 3.78
N GLY A 22 1.72 -7.23 4.07
CA GLY A 22 1.18 -7.27 5.42
C GLY A 22 1.22 -8.63 6.12
N ASP A 23 1.45 -9.72 5.39
CA ASP A 23 1.23 -11.10 5.87
C ASP A 23 2.49 -12.00 5.88
N TYR A 24 3.69 -11.49 5.57
CA TYR A 24 4.90 -12.33 5.50
C TYR A 24 5.54 -12.70 6.86
N ASP A 25 5.07 -12.13 7.97
CA ASP A 25 5.70 -12.32 9.29
C ASP A 25 5.56 -13.74 9.86
N SER A 26 4.76 -14.61 9.24
CA SER A 26 4.38 -15.91 9.79
C SER A 26 4.89 -17.12 9.01
N GLU A 27 5.00 -17.06 7.67
CA GLU A 27 5.42 -18.18 6.81
C GLU A 27 6.11 -17.68 5.52
N PRO A 28 6.93 -18.52 4.84
CA PRO A 28 7.45 -18.18 3.51
C PRO A 28 6.30 -17.88 2.55
N VAL A 29 6.20 -16.63 2.10
CA VAL A 29 5.15 -16.21 1.15
C VAL A 29 5.40 -16.92 -0.17
N LYS A 30 4.47 -17.79 -0.56
CA LYS A 30 4.50 -18.42 -1.88
C LYS A 30 4.14 -17.36 -2.91
N ILE A 31 5.07 -17.10 -3.83
CA ILE A 31 4.83 -16.22 -4.97
C ILE A 31 3.92 -16.97 -5.95
N VAL A 32 2.63 -16.67 -5.90
CA VAL A 32 1.60 -17.26 -6.77
C VAL A 32 0.85 -16.16 -7.53
N GLN A 33 0.42 -16.48 -8.74
CA GLN A 33 -0.53 -15.63 -9.47
C GLN A 33 -1.90 -15.76 -8.83
N LEU A 34 -2.34 -14.68 -8.18
CA LEU A 34 -3.67 -14.55 -7.62
C LEU A 34 -4.67 -14.16 -8.70
N SER A 35 -5.85 -14.77 -8.67
CA SER A 35 -6.99 -14.37 -9.48
C SER A 35 -7.51 -12.98 -9.05
N ILE A 36 -8.26 -12.31 -9.94
CA ILE A 36 -8.85 -11.00 -9.65
C ILE A 36 -9.74 -11.01 -8.39
N PRO A 37 -10.61 -12.02 -8.15
CA PRO A 37 -11.37 -12.11 -6.91
C PRO A 37 -10.50 -12.17 -5.64
N GLU A 38 -9.43 -12.97 -5.64
CA GLU A 38 -8.52 -13.11 -4.50
C GLU A 38 -7.76 -11.80 -4.23
N ARG A 39 -7.28 -11.13 -5.29
CA ARG A 39 -6.65 -9.80 -5.17
C ARG A 39 -7.61 -8.77 -4.57
N ARG A 40 -8.88 -8.80 -4.97
CA ARG A 40 -9.92 -7.89 -4.44
C ARG A 40 -10.18 -8.15 -2.95
N GLU A 41 -10.31 -9.41 -2.55
CA GLU A 41 -10.51 -9.79 -1.15
C GLU A 41 -9.36 -9.28 -0.26
N LEU A 42 -8.10 -9.49 -0.69
CA LEU A 42 -6.93 -8.96 0.01
C LEU A 42 -6.96 -7.42 0.16
N CYS A 43 -7.33 -6.70 -0.89
CA CYS A 43 -7.45 -5.25 -0.82
C CYS A 43 -8.55 -4.79 0.15
N GLN A 44 -9.69 -5.49 0.19
CA GLN A 44 -10.80 -5.17 1.09
C GLN A 44 -10.44 -5.43 2.56
N ASP A 45 -9.81 -6.57 2.84
CA ASP A 45 -9.32 -6.91 4.17
C ASP A 45 -8.27 -5.91 4.64
N MET A 46 -7.36 -5.50 3.75
CA MET A 46 -6.37 -4.48 4.05
C MET A 46 -7.02 -3.11 4.34
N GLU A 47 -8.04 -2.72 3.58
CA GLU A 47 -8.81 -1.49 3.87
C GLU A 47 -9.46 -1.55 5.26
N GLY A 48 -10.05 -2.68 5.63
CA GLY A 48 -10.60 -2.92 6.97
C GLY A 48 -9.53 -2.80 8.07
N ARG A 49 -8.36 -3.42 7.86
CA ARG A 49 -7.21 -3.34 8.77
C ARG A 49 -6.69 -1.92 8.91
N LEU A 50 -6.58 -1.16 7.83
CA LEU A 50 -6.15 0.24 7.86
C LEU A 50 -7.11 1.07 8.69
N ARG A 51 -8.41 1.02 8.39
CA ARG A 51 -9.44 1.76 9.14
C ARG A 51 -9.39 1.45 10.64
N SER A 52 -9.18 0.18 11.00
CA SER A 52 -9.07 -0.25 12.40
C SER A 52 -7.77 0.18 13.07
N ARG A 53 -6.60 -0.05 12.45
CA ARG A 53 -5.28 0.16 13.06
C ARG A 53 -4.82 1.61 13.03
N THR A 54 -5.16 2.33 11.98
CA THR A 54 -4.71 3.72 11.80
C THR A 54 -5.71 4.71 12.38
N ALA A 55 -6.80 4.27 13.03
CA ALA A 55 -7.82 5.13 13.63
C ALA A 55 -8.34 6.24 12.68
N GLY A 56 -8.44 5.93 11.38
CA GLY A 56 -8.87 6.88 10.34
C GLY A 56 -7.79 7.85 9.82
N LEU A 57 -6.52 7.67 10.20
CA LEU A 57 -5.40 8.49 9.72
C LEU A 57 -5.00 8.21 8.26
N MET A 58 -5.34 7.03 7.75
CA MET A 58 -5.06 6.59 6.39
C MET A 58 -6.36 6.14 5.71
N GLU A 59 -6.42 6.31 4.41
CA GLU A 59 -7.55 5.89 3.58
C GLU A 59 -7.09 5.15 2.32
N ALA A 60 -7.89 4.17 1.89
CA ALA A 60 -7.74 3.55 0.59
C ALA A 60 -8.38 4.45 -0.48
N ILE A 61 -7.56 5.03 -1.33
CA ILE A 61 -7.96 5.79 -2.50
C ILE A 61 -8.28 4.80 -3.62
N ARG A 62 -9.52 4.84 -4.09
CA ARG A 62 -9.95 4.07 -5.26
C ARG A 62 -9.52 4.79 -6.51
N SER A 63 -8.89 4.06 -7.43
CA SER A 63 -8.54 4.62 -8.73
C SER A 63 -9.79 4.69 -9.60
N ASN A 64 -10.10 5.90 -10.09
CA ASN A 64 -11.10 6.04 -11.15
C ASN A 64 -10.46 5.59 -12.47
N SER A 65 -11.24 4.96 -13.34
CA SER A 65 -10.78 4.47 -14.65
C SER A 65 -10.15 5.55 -15.54
N LYS A 66 -10.40 6.85 -15.24
CA LYS A 66 -9.81 8.00 -15.93
C LYS A 66 -8.42 8.39 -15.42
N ASP A 67 -8.08 8.07 -14.16
CA ASP A 67 -6.78 8.39 -13.55
C ASP A 67 -5.69 7.34 -13.89
N LEU A 68 -6.11 6.16 -14.35
CA LEU A 68 -5.24 5.03 -14.72
C LEU A 68 -4.60 5.18 -16.11
N ILE A 69 -5.06 6.14 -16.92
CA ILE A 69 -4.47 6.46 -18.23
C ILE A 69 -3.17 7.27 -18.05
N VAL A 70 -2.99 7.93 -16.89
CA VAL A 70 -1.90 8.88 -16.62
C VAL A 70 -0.85 8.33 -15.63
N SER A 71 -1.18 7.28 -14.88
CA SER A 71 -0.27 6.66 -13.91
C SER A 71 0.29 5.35 -14.49
N ASN A 72 1.62 5.24 -14.55
CA ASN A 72 2.39 4.12 -15.12
C ASN A 72 2.13 2.77 -14.43
N GLY A 73 1.00 2.13 -14.72
CA GLY A 73 0.78 0.71 -14.43
C GLY A 73 -0.60 0.44 -13.86
N CYS A 74 -1.45 -0.21 -14.65
CA CYS A 74 -2.57 -0.98 -14.13
C CYS A 74 -2.08 -2.38 -13.73
N PHE A 75 -2.59 -2.95 -12.64
CA PHE A 75 -2.28 -4.32 -12.24
C PHE A 75 -3.25 -5.35 -12.84
N CYS A 76 -4.09 -4.92 -13.78
CA CYS A 76 -5.17 -5.69 -14.37
C CYS A 76 -4.74 -6.68 -15.48
N GLY A 77 -3.44 -6.77 -15.80
CA GLY A 77 -2.98 -7.55 -16.96
C GLY A 77 -3.53 -7.01 -18.28
N ALA A 78 -3.38 -7.78 -19.38
CA ALA A 78 -3.78 -7.34 -20.71
C ALA A 78 -5.30 -7.23 -20.93
N ASP A 79 -6.13 -7.70 -19.99
CA ASP A 79 -7.57 -7.89 -20.18
C ASP A 79 -8.42 -6.89 -19.34
N VAL A 80 -8.31 -5.62 -19.73
CA VAL A 80 -9.27 -4.47 -19.78
C VAL A 80 -10.25 -4.18 -18.62
N SER A 81 -10.35 -4.98 -17.56
CA SER A 81 -11.21 -4.69 -16.40
C SER A 81 -10.39 -4.05 -15.27
N HIS A 82 -10.31 -2.71 -15.27
CA HIS A 82 -9.79 -1.95 -14.14
C HIS A 82 -10.64 -2.20 -12.90
N ASP A 83 -10.02 -2.68 -11.82
CA ASP A 83 -10.69 -2.88 -10.55
C ASP A 83 -10.28 -1.77 -9.58
N PRO A 84 -11.21 -0.89 -9.18
CA PRO A 84 -10.89 0.28 -8.36
C PRO A 84 -10.33 -0.07 -6.97
N PHE A 85 -10.54 -1.31 -6.49
CA PHE A 85 -9.96 -1.79 -5.24
C PHE A 85 -8.53 -2.30 -5.42
N ILE A 86 -8.22 -2.90 -6.57
CA ILE A 86 -6.88 -3.44 -6.88
C ILE A 86 -5.95 -2.33 -7.33
N ASP A 87 -6.43 -1.48 -8.23
CA ASP A 87 -5.66 -0.37 -8.80
C ASP A 87 -5.56 0.83 -7.85
N GLY A 88 -6.14 0.72 -6.65
CA GLY A 88 -6.13 1.76 -5.64
C GLY A 88 -4.76 1.96 -4.97
N SER A 89 -4.66 3.07 -4.23
CA SER A 89 -3.48 3.39 -3.42
C SER A 89 -3.89 3.79 -2.01
N VAL A 90 -2.97 3.70 -1.06
CA VAL A 90 -3.19 4.22 0.29
C VAL A 90 -2.59 5.62 0.41
N ASP A 91 -3.34 6.55 1.01
CA ASP A 91 -2.89 7.92 1.29
C ASP A 91 -3.25 8.33 2.73
N PHE A 92 -2.63 9.39 3.21
CA PHE A 92 -2.95 10.00 4.51
C PHE A 92 -4.13 10.95 4.38
N LEU A 93 -5.11 10.80 5.27
CA LEU A 93 -6.34 11.62 5.24
C LEU A 93 -6.04 13.11 5.45
N HIS A 94 -5.00 13.43 6.24
CA HIS A 94 -4.66 14.80 6.59
C HIS A 94 -3.17 15.08 6.46
N ARG A 95 -2.84 16.17 5.78
CA ARG A 95 -1.45 16.61 5.54
C ARG A 95 -0.65 16.76 6.84
N ILE A 96 -1.26 17.26 7.92
CA ILE A 96 -0.58 17.39 9.23
C ILE A 96 -0.15 16.03 9.79
N VAL A 97 -0.94 14.98 9.57
CA VAL A 97 -0.60 13.63 10.02
C VAL A 97 0.61 13.11 9.24
N PHE A 98 0.61 13.32 7.93
CA PHE A 98 1.78 13.02 7.10
C PHE A 98 3.02 13.79 7.59
N GLU A 99 2.92 15.11 7.78
CA GLU A 99 4.03 15.95 8.24
C GLU A 99 4.53 15.55 9.63
N PHE A 100 3.65 15.06 10.50
CA PHE A 100 4.02 14.48 11.79
C PHE A 100 4.77 13.15 11.61
N LEU A 101 4.21 12.20 10.85
CA LEU A 101 4.83 10.89 10.62
C LEU A 101 6.13 10.95 9.81
N CYS A 102 6.37 12.02 9.05
CA CYS A 102 7.64 12.24 8.36
C CYS A 102 8.80 12.65 9.30
N GLN A 103 8.55 12.86 10.58
CA GLN A 103 9.59 13.23 11.54
C GLN A 103 10.21 11.96 12.15
N ASP A 104 11.53 11.80 12.04
CA ASP A 104 12.23 10.57 12.47
C ASP A 104 11.97 10.20 13.93
N HIS A 105 11.86 11.20 14.82
CA HIS A 105 11.63 10.97 16.24
C HIS A 105 10.22 10.42 16.56
N VAL A 106 9.25 10.60 15.66
CA VAL A 106 7.87 10.10 15.86
C VAL A 106 7.84 8.58 15.85
N TRP A 107 8.67 7.93 15.04
CA TRP A 107 8.81 6.47 15.01
C TRP A 107 9.53 5.90 16.23
N GLN A 108 10.12 6.76 17.08
CA GLN A 108 10.70 6.36 18.37
C GLN A 108 9.67 6.34 19.50
N LEU A 109 8.46 6.88 19.27
CA LEU A 109 7.37 6.83 20.24
C LEU A 109 6.96 5.36 20.46
N GLU A 110 6.86 4.92 21.71
CA GLU A 110 6.59 3.52 22.08
C GLU A 110 5.37 2.91 21.36
N ARG A 111 4.34 3.73 21.08
CA ARG A 111 3.11 3.30 20.42
C ARG A 111 3.21 3.18 18.89
N LEU A 112 4.21 3.79 18.28
CA LEU A 112 4.46 3.79 16.83
C LEU A 112 5.74 3.02 16.47
N ALA A 113 6.60 2.73 17.45
CA ALA A 113 7.80 1.94 17.27
C ALA A 113 7.43 0.54 16.77
N VAL A 114 8.03 0.14 15.64
CA VAL A 114 7.88 -1.20 15.09
C VAL A 114 8.58 -2.19 16.03
N SER A 115 7.80 -2.83 16.89
CA SER A 115 8.28 -3.81 17.88
C SER A 115 8.52 -5.20 17.29
N GLN A 116 8.12 -5.42 16.04
CA GLN A 116 8.27 -6.70 15.34
C GLN A 116 9.71 -6.90 14.87
N LYS A 117 10.49 -7.65 15.67
CA LYS A 117 11.89 -8.02 15.33
C LYS A 117 12.06 -8.80 14.03
N ARG A 118 10.97 -9.35 13.47
CA ARG A 118 10.98 -10.18 12.24
C ARG A 118 10.59 -9.39 10.99
N PHE A 119 10.02 -8.20 11.15
CA PHE A 119 9.61 -7.40 10.02
C PHE A 119 10.84 -6.75 9.35
N ASN A 120 11.17 -7.18 8.13
CA ASN A 120 12.13 -6.57 7.24
C ASN A 120 11.43 -5.80 6.10
N THR A 121 11.52 -4.48 6.12
CA THR A 121 10.92 -3.59 5.11
C THR A 121 11.39 -3.90 3.68
N ALA A 122 12.67 -4.21 3.49
CA ALA A 122 13.22 -4.48 2.15
C ALA A 122 12.63 -5.77 1.57
N THR A 123 12.49 -6.83 2.38
CA THR A 123 11.82 -8.07 1.99
C THR A 123 10.35 -7.83 1.67
N ALA A 124 9.64 -7.09 2.52
CA ALA A 124 8.23 -6.75 2.33
C ALA A 124 7.98 -6.03 1.00
N LEU A 125 8.79 -5.00 0.72
CA LEU A 125 8.69 -4.22 -0.52
C LEU A 125 9.10 -5.04 -1.75
N SER A 126 10.11 -5.91 -1.61
CA SER A 126 10.54 -6.78 -2.71
C SER A 126 9.47 -7.83 -3.06
N LEU A 127 8.82 -8.43 -2.05
CA LEU A 127 7.72 -9.37 -2.26
C LEU A 127 6.52 -8.68 -2.91
N ALA A 128 6.14 -7.49 -2.42
CA ALA A 128 5.09 -6.69 -3.05
C ALA A 128 5.42 -6.38 -4.52
N GLY A 129 6.65 -5.93 -4.80
CA GLY A 129 7.10 -5.66 -6.17
C GLY A 129 7.06 -6.89 -7.08
N LEU A 130 7.49 -8.05 -6.59
CA LEU A 130 7.45 -9.31 -7.33
C LEU A 130 6.02 -9.74 -7.66
N HIS A 131 5.09 -9.65 -6.70
CA HIS A 131 3.69 -9.98 -6.96
C HIS A 131 2.99 -9.01 -7.91
N LEU A 132 3.34 -7.72 -7.84
CA LEU A 132 2.78 -6.71 -8.74
C LEU A 132 3.34 -6.80 -10.17
N ALA A 133 4.47 -7.46 -10.38
CA ALA A 133 5.08 -7.69 -11.69
C ALA A 133 4.58 -8.96 -12.41
N MET A 134 3.76 -9.80 -11.75
CA MET A 134 3.18 -11.04 -12.29
C MET A 134 1.76 -10.89 -12.82
#